data_AF-A0A257K0Y6-F1
#
_entry.id   AF-A0A257K0Y6-F1
#
_cell.length_a   1.000
_cell.length_b   1.000
_cell.length_c   1.000
_cell.angle_alpha   90.00
_cell.angle_beta   90.00
_cell.angle_gamma   90.00
#
_symmetry.space_group_name_H-M   'P 1'
#
loop_
_entity.id
_entity.type
_entity.pdbx_description
1 polymer ?
#
loop_
_entity_poly.entity_id
_entity_poly.type
_entity_poly.pdbx_seq_one_letter_code
_entity_poly.pdbx_strand_id
1 'polypeptide(L)' 'MIDFQQILAFTALALSVGYLVKKFFFKKKKSAKHCGTDDCGCH' A
#
# COMPACT_ATOMS: atom_id res chain seq x y z
N MET A 1 13.17 -26.51 -12.78
CA MET A 1 14.34 -25.61 -12.85
C MET A 1 13.81 -24.19 -12.91
N ILE A 2 14.20 -23.35 -11.97
CA ILE A 2 13.78 -21.94 -11.93
C ILE A 2 14.76 -21.16 -12.81
N ASP A 3 14.21 -20.53 -13.86
CA ASP A 3 14.98 -19.76 -14.83
C ASP A 3 15.20 -18.32 -14.34
N PHE A 4 16.33 -17.71 -14.69
CA PHE A 4 16.70 -16.37 -14.24
C PHE A 4 15.64 -15.31 -14.61
N GLN A 5 15.00 -15.43 -15.78
CA GLN A 5 13.94 -14.50 -16.18
C GLN A 5 12.68 -14.65 -15.33
N GLN A 6 12.37 -15.87 -14.86
CA GLN A 6 11.26 -16.10 -13.93
C GLN A 6 11.56 -15.49 -12.56
N ILE A 7 12.81 -15.56 -12.08
CA ILE A 7 13.20 -14.93 -10.80
C ILE A 7 12.94 -13.42 -10.86
N LEU A 8 13.29 -12.77 -11.97
CA LEU A 8 13.07 -11.33 -12.16
C LEU A 8 11.58 -10.99 -12.18
N ALA A 9 10.77 -11.79 -12.90
CA ALA A 9 9.33 -11.61 -12.99
C ALA A 9 8.63 -11.80 -11.63
N PHE A 10 8.94 -12.87 -10.90
CA PHE A 10 8.38 -13.12 -9.58
C PHE A 10 8.83 -12.08 -8.56
N THR A 11 10.07 -11.60 -8.64
CA THR A 11 10.57 -10.54 -7.75
C THR A 11 9.86 -9.21 -8.02
N ALA A 12 9.70 -8.81 -9.29
CA ALA A 12 8.98 -7.59 -9.66
C ALA A 12 7.50 -7.66 -9.25
N LEU A 13 6.86 -8.82 -9.41
CA LEU A 13 5.48 -9.05 -9.00
C LEU A 13 5.34 -9.01 -7.47
N ALA A 14 6.23 -9.68 -6.74
CA ALA A 14 6.25 -9.65 -5.28
C ALA A 14 6.50 -8.25 -4.72
N LEU A 15 7.40 -7.47 -5.34
CA LEU A 15 7.66 -6.07 -4.97
C LEU A 15 6.45 -5.18 -5.25
N SER A 16 5.77 -5.37 -6.38
CA SER A 16 4.59 -4.58 -6.77
C SER A 16 3.41 -4.86 -5.84
N VAL A 17 3.11 -6.13 -5.59
CA VAL A 17 2.06 -6.55 -4.65
C VAL A 17 2.43 -6.12 -3.24
N GLY A 18 3.67 -6.31 -2.81
CA GLY A 18 4.17 -5.86 -1.50
C GLY A 18 4.08 -4.35 -1.32
N TYR A 19 4.40 -3.56 -2.35
CA TYR A 19 4.25 -2.09 -2.33
C TYR A 19 2.78 -1.67 -2.26
N LEU A 20 1.89 -2.31 -3.02
CA LEU A 20 0.45 -2.03 -2.99
C LEU A 20 -0.16 -2.38 -1.63
N VAL A 21 0.16 -3.56 -1.09
CA VAL A 21 -0.25 -3.97 0.26
C VAL A 21 0.31 -3.01 1.30
N LYS A 22 1.59 -2.62 1.18
CA LYS A 22 2.20 -1.64 2.09
C LYS A 22 1.51 -0.27 2.00
N LYS A 23 1.17 0.19 0.80
CA LYS A 23 0.58 1.50 0.55
C LYS A 23 -0.87 1.60 1.00
N PHE A 24 -1.66 0.55 0.77
CA PHE A 24 -3.10 0.56 1.05
C PHE A 24 -3.46 -0.06 2.40
N PHE A 25 -2.82 -1.17 2.80
CA PHE A 25 -3.12 -1.89 4.03
C PHE A 25 -2.19 -1.49 5.19
N PHE A 26 -0.98 -1.01 4.90
CA PHE A 26 -0.04 -0.46 5.90
C PHE A 26 -0.14 1.06 6.05
N LYS A 27 -1.22 1.68 5.56
CA LYS A 27 -1.73 2.85 6.25
C LYS A 27 -2.21 2.36 7.61
N LYS A 28 -1.29 2.37 8.60
CA LYS A 28 -1.69 2.39 10.00
C LYS A 28 -2.85 3.38 10.05
N LYS A 29 -4.04 2.90 10.41
CA LYS A 29 -5.05 3.76 11.00
C LYS A 29 -4.29 4.42 12.15
N LYS A 30 -3.79 5.64 11.93
CA LYS A 30 -3.42 6.48 13.06
C LYS A 30 -4.71 6.48 13.87
N SER A 31 -4.58 5.92 15.07
CA SER A 31 -5.61 5.91 16.09
C SER A 31 -6.48 7.15 15.95
N ALA A 32 -7.78 6.93 15.84
CA ALA A 32 -8.81 7.93 15.60
C ALA A 32 -8.47 9.29 16.23
N LYS A 33 -7.89 10.18 15.43
CA LYS A 33 -8.00 11.64 15.54
C LYS A 33 -7.80 12.19 14.13
N HIS A 34 -8.84 12.82 13.61
CA HIS A 34 -8.83 13.68 12.43
C HIS A 34 -8.96 12.99 11.05
N CYS A 35 -10.17 12.51 10.72
CA CYS A 35 -10.83 12.73 9.41
C CYS A 35 -12.28 12.20 9.48
N GLY A 36 -13.06 12.78 10.39
CA GLY A 36 -14.42 12.34 10.70
C GLY A 36 -15.06 13.20 11.81
N THR A 37 -14.71 14.48 11.82
CA THR A 37 -15.31 15.50 12.69
C THR A 37 -15.18 16.78 11.91
N ASP A 38 -16.35 17.32 11.56
CA ASP A 38 -16.69 18.69 11.20
C ASP A 38 -15.77 19.50 10.29
N ASP A 39 -16.40 20.16 9.33
CA ASP A 39 -15.85 21.20 8.45
C ASP A 39 -15.06 20.72 7.21
N CYS A 40 -15.83 20.29 6.20
CA CYS A 40 -15.45 20.55 4.82
C CYS A 40 -15.44 22.07 4.63
N GLY A 41 -14.26 22.69 4.78
CA GLY A 41 -14.00 24.14 4.79
C GLY A 41 -14.73 24.95 3.72
N CYS A 42 -15.99 25.24 4.01
CA CYS A 42 -16.90 26.09 3.27
C CYS A 42 -17.56 27.02 4.29
N HIS A 43 -16.75 27.92 4.86
CA HIS A 43 -17.12 29.30 5.21
C HIS A 43 -15.87 30.16 5.43
#